data_AF-A0A843HLC4-F1
#
_entry.id   AF-A0A843HLC4-F1
#
_cell.length_a   1.000
_cell.length_b   1.000
_cell.length_c   1.000
_cell.angle_alpha   90.00
_cell.angle_beta   90.00
_cell.angle_gamma   90.00
#
_symmetry.space_group_name_H-M   'P 1'
#
loop_
_entity.id
_entity.type
_entity.pdbx_description
1 polymer ?
#
loop_
_entity_poly.entity_id
_entity_poly.type
_entity_poly.pdbx_seq_one_letter_code
_entity_poly.pdbx_strand_id
1 'polypeptide(L)'
;MTDEIIIADSENVKNALNGFQNALKNVKEISPLTFCITNFVTVTDCANAALAIGASPIMSNGAEEGGEIVNIASALVINIGTLSKAQ
;
A
#
# COMPACT_ATOMS: atom_id res chain seq x y z
N MET A 1 -8.08 11.42 41.54
CA MET A 1 -7.27 11.78 40.37
C MET A 1 -7.78 10.94 39.22
N THR A 2 -8.62 11.53 38.38
CA THR A 2 -8.93 10.95 37.07
C THR A 2 -7.75 11.27 36.18
N ASP A 3 -7.05 10.24 35.71
CA ASP A 3 -6.02 10.39 34.70
C ASP A 3 -6.71 10.86 33.42
N GLU A 4 -6.70 12.17 33.17
CA GLU A 4 -7.03 12.72 31.86
C GLU A 4 -5.99 12.17 30.89
N ILE A 5 -6.41 11.25 30.03
CA ILE A 5 -5.68 10.96 28.80
C ILE A 5 -5.56 12.29 28.08
N ILE A 6 -4.34 12.82 28.01
CA ILE A 6 -4.01 13.95 27.16
C ILE A 6 -4.22 13.47 25.72
N ILE A 7 -5.44 13.64 25.21
CA ILE A 7 -5.72 13.50 23.78
C ILE A 7 -4.91 14.64 23.15
N ALA A 8 -3.87 14.30 22.39
CA ALA A 8 -3.20 15.25 21.50
C ALA A 8 -4.27 16.15 20.87
N ASP A 9 -4.09 17.48 20.92
CA ASP A 9 -5.07 18.51 20.51
C ASP A 9 -6.24 17.92 19.70
N SER A 10 -7.44 17.90 20.31
CA SER A 10 -8.60 17.14 19.81
C SER A 10 -8.91 17.42 18.33
N GLU A 11 -8.53 18.59 17.83
CA GLU A 11 -8.67 18.98 16.43
C GLU A 11 -7.66 18.26 15.52
N ASN A 12 -6.40 18.14 15.94
CA ASN A 12 -5.36 17.39 15.20
C ASN A 12 -5.72 15.91 15.07
N VAL A 13 -6.27 15.30 16.13
CA VAL A 13 -6.72 13.89 16.08
C VAL A 13 -7.88 13.72 15.10
N LYS A 14 -8.89 14.62 15.13
CA LYS A 14 -10.01 14.59 14.16
C LYS A 14 -9.52 14.76 12.72
N ASN A 15 -8.60 15.69 12.49
CA ASN A 15 -8.04 15.94 11.17
C ASN A 15 -7.29 14.73 10.62
N ALA A 16 -6.51 14.05 11.45
CA ALA A 16 -5.84 12.80 11.07
C ALA A 16 -6.85 11.70 10.71
N LEU A 17 -7.89 11.49 11.54
CA LEU A 17 -8.94 10.50 11.28
C LEU A 17 -9.68 10.76 9.95
N ASN A 18 -10.05 12.02 9.69
CA ASN A 18 -10.66 12.43 8.43
C ASN A 18 -9.73 12.17 7.25
N GLY A 19 -8.43 12.45 7.41
CA GLY A 19 -7.40 12.16 6.41
C GLY A 19 -7.33 10.68 6.06
N PHE A 20 -7.30 9.78 7.05
CA PHE A 20 -7.29 8.33 6.83
C PHE A 20 -8.56 7.83 6.14
N GLN A 21 -9.73 8.31 6.58
CA GLN A 21 -11.01 7.94 5.97
C GLN A 21 -11.07 8.34 4.49
N ASN A 22 -10.62 9.55 4.16
CA ASN A 22 -10.56 10.03 2.79
C ASN A 22 -9.55 9.23 1.94
N ALA A 23 -8.37 8.91 2.49
CA ALA A 23 -7.38 8.10 1.79
C ALA A 23 -7.92 6.69 1.47
N LEU A 24 -8.53 6.01 2.44
CA LEU A 24 -9.12 4.68 2.23
C LEU A 24 -10.28 4.72 1.23
N LYS A 25 -11.13 5.74 1.31
CA LYS A 25 -12.21 5.96 0.33
C LYS A 25 -11.65 6.12 -1.08
N ASN A 26 -10.63 6.97 -1.25
CA ASN A 26 -10.00 7.20 -2.55
C ASN A 26 -9.38 5.94 -3.15
N VAL A 27 -8.68 5.13 -2.33
CA VAL A 27 -8.13 3.85 -2.80
C VAL A 27 -9.24 2.93 -3.32
N LYS A 28 -10.34 2.81 -2.58
CA LYS A 28 -11.48 1.97 -2.97
C LYS A 28 -12.22 2.48 -4.22
N GLU A 29 -12.31 3.79 -4.40
CA GLU A 29 -12.96 4.41 -5.57
C GLU A 29 -12.11 4.31 -6.84
N ILE A 30 -10.79 4.53 -6.70
CA ILE A 30 -9.85 4.50 -7.83
C ILE A 30 -9.48 3.05 -8.19
N SER A 31 -9.43 2.15 -7.21
CA SER A 31 -8.89 0.79 -7.32
C SER A 31 -7.52 0.78 -8.03
N PRO A 32 -6.50 1.47 -7.47
CA PRO A 32 -5.23 1.70 -8.16
C PRO A 32 -4.51 0.40 -8.47
N LEU A 33 -3.93 0.32 -9.68
CA LEU A 33 -3.04 -0.77 -10.07
C LEU A 33 -1.70 -0.58 -9.37
N THR A 34 -1.39 -1.43 -8.40
CA THR A 34 -0.14 -1.36 -7.62
C THR A 34 0.83 -2.43 -8.12
N PHE A 35 1.88 -2.02 -8.82
CA PHE A 35 2.93 -2.93 -9.23
C PHE A 35 3.89 -3.16 -8.07
N CYS A 36 3.94 -4.40 -7.59
CA CYS A 36 4.71 -4.77 -6.41
C CYS A 36 5.87 -5.69 -6.82
N ILE A 37 7.08 -5.17 -6.73
CA ILE A 37 8.32 -5.95 -6.76
C ILE A 37 8.69 -6.22 -5.30
N THR A 38 8.23 -7.34 -4.77
CA THR A 38 8.39 -7.67 -3.35
C THR A 38 9.05 -9.03 -3.15
N ASN A 39 9.50 -9.30 -1.93
CA ASN A 39 10.13 -10.55 -1.58
C ASN A 39 9.12 -11.71 -1.53
N PHE A 40 9.62 -12.94 -1.73
CA PHE A 40 8.79 -14.15 -1.71
C PHE A 40 8.14 -14.45 -0.34
N VAL A 41 8.68 -13.88 0.75
CA VAL A 41 8.15 -14.07 2.10
C VAL A 41 6.83 -13.30 2.29
N THR A 42 6.68 -12.14 1.67
CA THR A 42 5.57 -11.21 1.90
C THR A 42 4.64 -11.04 0.71
N VAL A 43 4.94 -11.65 -0.45
CA VAL A 43 4.18 -11.45 -1.70
C VAL A 43 2.67 -11.66 -1.53
N THR A 44 2.26 -12.73 -0.85
CA THR A 44 0.85 -13.04 -0.60
C THR A 44 0.21 -12.04 0.36
N ASP A 45 0.91 -11.68 1.44
CA ASP A 45 0.41 -10.74 2.44
C ASP A 45 0.25 -9.34 1.86
N CYS A 46 1.21 -8.88 1.06
CA CYS A 46 1.14 -7.61 0.35
C CYS A 46 -0.04 -7.60 -0.64
N ALA A 47 -0.25 -8.68 -1.41
CA ALA A 47 -1.38 -8.78 -2.32
C ALA A 47 -2.72 -8.72 -1.57
N ASN A 48 -2.86 -9.52 -0.51
CA ASN A 48 -4.08 -9.56 0.29
C ASN A 48 -4.36 -8.24 1.01
N ALA A 49 -3.33 -7.57 1.53
CA ALA A 49 -3.48 -6.26 2.16
C ALA A 49 -3.95 -5.21 1.15
N ALA A 50 -3.38 -5.18 -0.06
CA ALA A 50 -3.81 -4.29 -1.14
C ALA A 50 -5.26 -4.56 -1.56
N LEU A 51 -5.62 -5.84 -1.77
CA LEU A 51 -6.99 -6.24 -2.08
C LEU A 51 -7.99 -5.86 -0.98
N ALA A 52 -7.62 -6.03 0.29
CA ALA A 52 -8.48 -5.74 1.43
C ALA A 52 -8.87 -4.26 1.52
N ILE A 53 -8.00 -3.35 1.09
CA ILE A 53 -8.28 -1.91 1.04
C ILE A 53 -8.90 -1.45 -0.30
N GLY A 54 -9.11 -2.36 -1.24
CA GLY A 54 -9.74 -2.09 -2.54
C GLY A 54 -8.78 -1.67 -3.65
N ALA A 55 -7.47 -1.89 -3.50
CA ALA A 55 -6.51 -1.73 -4.59
C ALA A 55 -6.42 -2.99 -5.46
N SER A 56 -5.73 -2.88 -6.60
CA SER A 56 -5.48 -3.98 -7.54
C SER A 56 -3.98 -4.28 -7.61
N PRO A 57 -3.44 -5.26 -6.86
CA PRO A 57 -2.03 -5.60 -6.92
C PRO A 57 -1.68 -6.42 -8.17
N ILE A 58 -0.55 -6.09 -8.78
CA ILE A 58 0.11 -6.92 -9.80
C ILE A 58 1.54 -7.23 -9.33
N MET A 59 1.94 -8.49 -9.45
CA MET A 59 3.25 -9.00 -9.03
C MET A 59 3.90 -9.61 -10.26
N SER A 60 5.10 -9.14 -10.63
CA SER A 60 5.89 -9.70 -11.72
C SER A 60 7.36 -9.69 -11.34
N ASN A 61 8.03 -10.81 -11.63
CA ASN A 61 9.49 -10.97 -11.51
C ASN A 61 10.18 -10.92 -12.89
N GLY A 62 9.42 -10.67 -13.96
CA GLY A 62 9.94 -10.60 -15.32
C GLY A 62 10.47 -9.21 -15.63
N ALA A 63 11.79 -9.07 -15.77
CA ALA A 63 12.40 -7.79 -16.17
C ALA A 63 11.87 -7.29 -17.54
N GLU A 64 11.49 -8.22 -18.42
CA GLU A 64 10.97 -7.94 -19.76
C GLU A 64 9.59 -7.24 -19.73
N GLU A 65 8.70 -7.66 -18.83
CA GLU A 65 7.34 -7.09 -18.69
C GLU A 65 7.27 -5.94 -17.68
N GLY A 66 8.24 -5.82 -16.76
CA GLY A 66 8.25 -4.80 -15.72
C GLY A 66 8.16 -3.36 -16.24
N GLY A 67 8.84 -3.07 -17.37
CA GLY A 67 8.77 -1.73 -17.99
C GLY A 67 7.38 -1.38 -18.51
N GLU A 68 6.67 -2.35 -19.10
CA GLU A 68 5.30 -2.17 -19.59
C GLU A 68 4.32 -2.00 -18.43
N ILE A 69 4.48 -2.81 -17.38
CA ILE A 69 3.63 -2.74 -16.18
C ILE A 69 3.81 -1.41 -15.45
N VAL A 70 5.04 -0.89 -15.33
CA VAL A 70 5.30 0.43 -14.72
C VAL A 70 4.56 1.55 -15.45
N ASN A 71 4.43 1.48 -16.78
CA ASN A 71 3.73 2.50 -17.57
C ASN A 71 2.21 2.54 -17.32
N ILE A 72 1.60 1.44 -16.88
CA ILE A 72 0.17 1.36 -16.58
C ILE A 72 -0.15 1.38 -15.08
N ALA A 73 0.84 1.14 -14.22
CA ALA A 73 0.67 1.10 -12.79
C ALA A 73 0.43 2.51 -12.23
N SER A 74 -0.50 2.61 -11.27
CA SER A 74 -0.72 3.82 -10.49
C SER A 74 0.37 4.06 -9.44
N ALA A 75 1.04 2.99 -9.01
CA ALA A 75 2.14 3.05 -8.06
C ALA A 75 3.08 1.84 -8.23
N LEU A 76 4.37 2.05 -7.92
CA LEU A 76 5.40 1.01 -7.85
C LEU A 76 5.85 0.84 -6.40
N VAL A 77 5.81 -0.38 -5.89
CA VAL A 77 6.31 -0.78 -4.58
C VAL A 77 7.54 -1.66 -4.78
N ILE A 78 8.67 -1.27 -4.18
CA ILE A 78 9.92 -2.03 -4.24
C ILE A 78 10.31 -2.45 -2.82
N ASN A 79 10.40 -3.75 -2.60
CA ASN A 79 10.80 -4.34 -1.33
C ASN A 79 11.96 -5.32 -1.56
N ILE A 80 13.15 -4.94 -1.08
CA ILE A 80 14.42 -5.66 -1.27
C ILE A 80 14.75 -6.66 -0.15
N GLY A 81 13.77 -6.98 0.72
CA GLY A 81 14.00 -7.74 1.95
C GLY A 81 14.64 -9.12 1.77
N THR A 82 14.45 -9.78 0.63
CA THR A 82 15.15 -11.04 0.26
C THR A 82 15.68 -11.01 -1.16
N LEU A 83 16.23 -9.87 -1.59
CA LEU A 83 16.69 -9.66 -2.95
C LEU A 83 17.64 -10.78 -3.41
N SER A 84 17.35 -11.38 -4.57
CA SER A 84 18.19 -12.39 -5.20
C SER A 84 18.29 -12.11 -6.70
N LYS A 85 19.28 -12.72 -7.38
CA LYS A 85 19.41 -12.60 -8.84
C LYS A 85 18.24 -13.22 -9.62
N ALA A 86 17.41 -14.03 -8.96
CA ALA A 86 16.26 -14.70 -9.55
C ALA A 86 14.97 -13.87 -9.44
N GLN A 87 15.04 -12.68 -8.85
CA GLN A 87 13.96 -11.70 -8.77
C GLN A 87 14.25 -10.49 -9.65
#